data_AF-A0A1E4BDT6-F1
#
_entry.id   AF-A0A1E4BDT6-F1
#
_cell.length_a   1.000
_cell.length_b   1.000
_cell.length_c   1.000
_cell.angle_alpha   90.00
_cell.angle_beta   90.00
_cell.angle_gamma   90.00
#
_symmetry.space_group_name_H-M   'P 1'
#
loop_
_entity.id
_entity.type
_entity.pdbx_description
1 polymer ?
#
loop_
_entity_poly.entity_id
_entity_poly.type
_entity_poly.pdbx_seq_one_letter_code
_entity_poly.pdbx_strand_id
1 'polypeptide(L)'
;MANPLVLPSGGLRRGAWRGAATPLVALVLVPLALLIPRRGTAQQEVPSLSSARVAAQVGVGALASPVAFFGAGIATKRLAIAMGASDEGAGRAAYVAAYGATWLAAAAVPAAIGGDGRFPSALGGSALGMLAAKGLVAIGNWRYDADRRACGVLCWTLGAAVVALPSVGATIAYDRSRR
;
A
#
# COMPACT_ATOMS: atom_id res chain seq x y z
N MET A 1 46.49 7.72 37.11
CA MET A 1 47.28 7.72 35.87
C MET A 1 46.38 7.17 34.77
N ALA A 2 45.87 8.05 33.92
CA ALA A 2 44.89 7.74 32.89
C ALA A 2 45.59 7.34 31.59
N ASN A 3 45.07 6.30 30.91
CA ASN A 3 45.56 5.86 29.61
C ASN A 3 44.56 6.31 28.53
N PRO A 4 44.98 7.04 27.48
CA PRO A 4 44.07 7.61 26.52
C PRO A 4 43.66 6.62 25.40
N LEU A 5 42.40 6.78 25.02
CA LEU A 5 41.71 6.33 23.82
C LEU A 5 42.56 6.29 22.54
N VAL A 6 42.48 5.17 21.81
CA VAL A 6 42.72 5.10 20.36
C VAL A 6 41.50 4.45 19.72
N LEU A 7 40.61 5.27 19.16
CA LEU A 7 39.50 4.86 18.30
C LEU A 7 39.99 4.85 16.84
N PRO A 8 39.83 3.76 16.08
CA PRO A 8 40.17 3.76 14.67
C PRO A 8 39.19 4.62 13.86
N SER A 9 39.78 5.51 13.08
CA SER A 9 39.17 6.48 12.18
C SER A 9 38.39 5.82 11.04
N GLY A 10 37.19 6.34 10.82
CA GLY A 10 36.24 5.85 9.82
C GLY A 10 36.72 6.02 8.37
N GLY A 11 36.63 4.92 7.62
CA GLY A 11 36.75 4.87 6.16
C GLY A 11 35.42 4.50 5.51
N LEU A 12 34.35 5.28 5.73
CA LEU A 12 33.09 5.12 5.00
C LEU A 12 33.25 5.67 3.58
N ARG A 13 33.70 4.78 2.67
CA ARG A 13 33.69 5.00 1.22
C ARG A 13 32.26 5.26 0.75
N ARG A 14 31.93 6.54 0.54
CA ARG A 14 30.74 6.97 -0.21
C ARG A 14 30.99 6.73 -1.71
N GLY A 15 30.80 5.49 -2.14
CA GLY A 15 30.85 5.08 -3.54
C GLY A 15 29.48 5.21 -4.19
N ALA A 16 29.31 6.30 -4.95
CA ALA A 16 28.33 6.56 -6.00
C ALA A 16 27.37 5.41 -6.41
N TRP A 17 26.12 5.46 -5.94
CA TRP A 17 24.98 4.88 -6.64
C TRP A 17 24.34 5.95 -7.52
N ARG A 18 24.99 6.25 -8.65
CA ARG A 18 24.40 7.05 -9.73
C ARG A 18 24.05 6.12 -10.87
N GLY A 19 22.76 6.06 -11.19
CA GLY A 19 22.25 5.67 -12.51
C GLY A 19 21.92 4.19 -12.68
N ALA A 20 20.66 3.83 -12.45
CA ALA A 20 19.89 2.84 -13.23
C ALA A 20 18.56 2.52 -12.52
N ALA A 21 17.68 3.51 -12.39
CA ALA A 21 16.35 3.31 -11.78
C ALA A 21 15.24 3.72 -12.76
N THR A 22 15.30 3.24 -14.01
CA THR A 22 14.30 3.59 -15.04
C THR A 22 14.35 2.57 -16.19
N PRO A 23 13.94 1.30 -15.97
CA PRO A 23 12.75 0.83 -16.72
C PRO A 23 11.87 -0.23 -16.02
N LEU A 24 12.22 -0.71 -14.82
CA LEU A 24 11.57 -1.91 -14.24
C LEU A 24 10.13 -1.70 -13.73
N VAL A 25 9.74 -0.45 -13.40
CA VAL A 25 8.36 -0.14 -13.00
C VAL A 25 7.37 -0.36 -14.16
N ALA A 26 7.83 -0.24 -15.41
CA ALA A 26 6.98 -0.43 -16.58
C ALA A 26 6.67 -1.91 -16.87
N LEU A 27 7.54 -2.86 -16.49
CA LEU A 27 7.40 -4.25 -16.93
C LEU A 27 6.37 -5.07 -16.11
N VAL A 28 6.11 -4.68 -14.86
CA VAL A 28 5.17 -5.41 -13.98
C VAL A 28 3.71 -4.96 -14.17
N LEU A 29 3.48 -3.74 -14.66
CA LEU A 29 2.12 -3.19 -14.82
C LEU A 29 1.40 -3.68 -16.09
N VAL A 30 2.13 -4.12 -17.12
CA VAL A 30 1.57 -4.51 -18.43
C VAL A 30 0.78 -5.83 -18.41
N PRO A 31 1.23 -6.94 -17.78
CA PRO A 31 0.46 -8.19 -17.82
C PRO A 31 -0.81 -8.12 -16.97
N LEU A 32 -0.86 -7.27 -15.93
CA LEU A 32 -2.06 -7.11 -15.10
C LEU A 32 -3.18 -6.36 -15.85
N ALA A 33 -2.83 -5.47 -16.78
CA ALA A 33 -3.79 -4.77 -17.63
C ALA A 33 -4.46 -5.69 -18.67
N LEU A 34 -3.82 -6.81 -19.03
CA LEU A 34 -4.35 -7.79 -20.00
C LEU A 34 -5.33 -8.81 -19.38
N LEU A 35 -5.34 -8.94 -18.04
CA LEU A 35 -6.29 -9.81 -17.32
C LEU A 35 -7.57 -9.08 -16.93
N ILE A 36 -7.69 -7.78 -17.22
CA ILE A 36 -8.92 -7.03 -16.96
C ILE A 36 -9.90 -7.37 -18.11
N PRO A 37 -11.01 -8.06 -17.84
CA PRO A 37 -12.00 -8.36 -18.87
C PRO A 37 -12.51 -7.05 -19.47
N ARG A 38 -12.18 -6.79 -20.74
CA ARG A 38 -12.78 -5.72 -21.53
C ARG A 38 -14.24 -6.06 -21.77
N ARG A 39 -15.12 -5.65 -20.85
CA ARG A 39 -16.56 -5.77 -21.07
C ARG A 39 -16.98 -4.74 -22.12
N GLY A 40 -17.46 -5.28 -23.23
CA GLY A 40 -18.12 -4.53 -24.29
C GLY A 40 -19.28 -3.70 -23.75
N THR A 41 -19.52 -2.60 -24.46
CA THR A 41 -20.57 -1.62 -24.27
C THR A 41 -21.93 -2.27 -24.03
N ALA A 42 -22.39 -2.25 -22.79
CA ALA A 42 -23.79 -2.38 -22.45
C ALA A 42 -24.17 -1.16 -21.61
N GLN A 43 -24.90 -0.22 -22.24
CA GLN A 43 -25.68 0.78 -21.55
C GLN A 43 -26.63 0.05 -20.59
N GLN A 44 -26.34 0.03 -19.29
CA GLN A 44 -27.33 -0.36 -18.28
C GLN A 44 -27.17 0.57 -17.09
N GLU A 45 -28.14 1.51 -17.02
CA GLU A 45 -28.80 1.94 -15.79
C GLU A 45 -27.86 2.27 -14.64
N VAL A 46 -27.62 3.57 -14.43
CA VAL A 46 -26.82 4.11 -13.31
C VAL A 46 -27.27 3.41 -12.03
N PRO A 47 -26.53 2.42 -11.50
CA PRO A 47 -26.93 1.78 -10.28
C PRO A 47 -26.76 2.87 -9.24
N SER A 48 -27.86 3.25 -8.60
CA SER A 48 -27.82 4.04 -7.38
C SER A 48 -26.71 3.49 -6.49
N LEU A 49 -26.02 4.38 -5.76
CA LEU A 49 -25.00 4.04 -4.79
C LEU A 49 -25.61 3.11 -3.72
N SER A 50 -25.78 1.84 -4.04
CA SER A 50 -26.31 0.83 -3.16
C SER A 50 -25.24 0.60 -2.11
N SER A 51 -25.64 0.63 -0.85
CA SER A 51 -24.77 0.31 0.29
C SER A 51 -24.06 -1.04 0.08
N ALA A 52 -24.68 -1.98 -0.63
CA ALA A 52 -24.07 -3.25 -1.01
C ALA A 52 -22.84 -3.10 -1.92
N ARG A 53 -22.84 -2.14 -2.86
CA ARG A 53 -21.71 -1.88 -3.75
C ARG A 53 -20.53 -1.27 -2.99
N VAL A 54 -20.81 -0.30 -2.12
CA VAL A 54 -19.78 0.33 -1.27
C VAL A 54 -19.20 -0.70 -0.31
N ALA A 55 -20.06 -1.51 0.34
CA ALA A 55 -19.63 -2.59 1.21
C ALA A 55 -18.77 -3.63 0.46
N ALA A 56 -19.14 -3.99 -0.76
CA ALA A 56 -18.34 -4.90 -1.59
C ALA A 56 -16.99 -4.28 -1.97
N GLN A 57 -16.94 -3.01 -2.38
CA GLN A 57 -15.68 -2.34 -2.74
C GLN A 57 -14.74 -2.22 -1.53
N VAL A 58 -15.27 -1.81 -0.38
CA VAL A 58 -14.48 -1.69 0.86
C VAL A 58 -14.06 -3.07 1.36
N GLY A 59 -14.97 -4.05 1.37
CA GLY A 59 -14.70 -5.41 1.82
C GLY A 59 -13.65 -6.13 0.96
N VAL A 60 -13.81 -6.09 -0.37
CA VAL A 60 -12.83 -6.65 -1.30
C VAL A 60 -11.50 -5.92 -1.20
N GLY A 61 -11.52 -4.59 -1.10
CA GLY A 61 -10.31 -3.77 -0.92
C GLY A 61 -9.56 -4.09 0.37
N ALA A 62 -10.28 -4.29 1.47
CA ALA A 62 -9.70 -4.65 2.76
C ALA A 62 -9.08 -6.06 2.75
N LEU A 63 -9.64 -7.01 2.00
CA LEU A 63 -9.07 -8.35 1.84
C LEU A 63 -7.91 -8.39 0.84
N ALA A 64 -7.99 -7.62 -0.24
CA ALA A 64 -6.93 -7.55 -1.25
C ALA A 64 -5.66 -6.88 -0.72
N SER A 65 -5.81 -5.93 0.21
CA SER A 65 -4.72 -5.12 0.76
C SER A 65 -3.63 -5.95 1.46
N PRO A 66 -3.94 -6.86 2.41
CA PRO A 66 -2.96 -7.79 2.99
C PRO A 66 -2.30 -8.71 1.96
N VAL A 67 -3.08 -9.25 1.02
CA VAL A 67 -2.56 -10.16 -0.02
C VAL A 67 -1.54 -9.43 -0.89
N ALA A 68 -1.86 -8.21 -1.33
CA ALA A 68 -0.95 -7.37 -2.10
C ALA A 68 0.29 -6.98 -1.29
N PHE A 69 0.13 -6.68 0.00
CA PHE A 69 1.24 -6.33 0.90
C PHE A 69 2.28 -7.46 0.96
N PHE A 70 1.83 -8.66 1.36
CA PHE A 70 2.72 -9.81 1.51
C PHE A 70 3.26 -10.29 0.16
N GLY A 71 2.40 -10.37 -0.86
CA GLY A 71 2.79 -10.80 -2.20
C GLY A 71 3.88 -9.93 -2.80
N ALA A 72 3.69 -8.60 -2.79
CA ALA A 72 4.68 -7.66 -3.32
C ALA A 72 5.96 -7.64 -2.46
N GLY A 73 5.84 -7.65 -1.13
CA GLY A 73 7.00 -7.66 -0.25
C GLY A 73 7.91 -8.88 -0.47
N ILE A 74 7.32 -10.09 -0.51
CA ILE A 74 8.07 -11.33 -0.75
C ILE A 74 8.69 -11.34 -2.14
N ALA A 75 7.92 -10.98 -3.18
CA ALA A 75 8.40 -10.96 -4.55
C ALA A 75 9.56 -9.97 -4.73
N THR A 76 9.42 -8.74 -4.21
CA THR A 76 10.46 -7.72 -4.29
C THR A 76 11.70 -8.09 -3.48
N LYS A 77 11.55 -8.68 -2.29
CA LYS A 77 12.71 -9.14 -1.50
C LYS A 77 13.52 -10.19 -2.28
N ARG A 78 12.84 -11.19 -2.83
CA ARG A 78 13.49 -12.25 -3.63
C ARG A 78 14.19 -11.69 -4.87
N LEU A 79 13.53 -10.78 -5.57
CA LEU A 79 14.10 -10.13 -6.75
C LEU A 79 15.34 -9.30 -6.38
N ALA A 80 15.27 -8.51 -5.31
CA ALA A 80 16.40 -7.69 -4.86
C ALA A 80 17.62 -8.55 -4.46
N ILE A 81 17.40 -9.65 -3.73
CA ILE A 81 18.47 -10.60 -3.39
C ILE A 81 19.06 -11.23 -4.66
N ALA A 82 18.22 -11.63 -5.62
CA ALA A 82 18.68 -12.20 -6.89
C ALA A 82 19.52 -11.20 -7.71
N MET A 83 19.31 -9.90 -7.53
CA MET A 83 20.10 -8.83 -8.15
C MET A 83 21.36 -8.44 -7.34
N GLY A 84 21.68 -9.17 -6.26
CA GLY A 84 22.86 -8.92 -5.44
C GLY A 84 22.69 -7.80 -4.40
N ALA A 85 21.47 -7.37 -4.09
CA ALA A 85 21.24 -6.46 -2.96
C ALA A 85 21.56 -7.17 -1.63
N SER A 86 22.07 -6.42 -0.65
CA SER A 86 22.20 -6.92 0.72
C SER A 86 20.83 -7.24 1.32
N ASP A 87 20.77 -8.12 2.32
CA ASP A 87 19.51 -8.48 3.00
C ASP A 87 18.76 -7.25 3.56
N GLU A 88 19.50 -6.28 4.10
CA GLU A 88 18.95 -5.01 4.60
C GLU A 88 18.39 -4.15 3.47
N GLY A 89 19.11 -4.06 2.34
CA GLY A 89 18.67 -3.33 1.15
C GLY A 89 17.42 -3.96 0.54
N ALA A 90 17.42 -5.29 0.40
CA ALA A 90 16.27 -6.07 -0.07
C ALA A 90 15.08 -5.93 0.88
N GLY A 91 15.31 -5.90 2.19
CA GLY A 91 14.27 -5.67 3.20
C GLY A 91 13.61 -4.29 3.07
N ARG A 92 14.41 -3.23 2.88
CA ARG A 92 13.87 -1.87 2.65
C ARG A 92 13.08 -1.79 1.35
N ALA A 93 13.61 -2.34 0.26
CA ALA A 93 12.93 -2.37 -1.03
C ALA A 93 11.59 -3.12 -0.95
N ALA A 94 11.59 -4.28 -0.29
CA ALA A 94 10.40 -5.08 -0.04
C ALA A 94 9.35 -4.32 0.76
N TYR A 95 9.75 -3.58 1.79
CA TYR A 95 8.82 -2.79 2.60
C TYR A 95 8.15 -1.67 1.79
N VAL A 96 8.94 -0.92 1.01
CA VAL A 96 8.40 0.14 0.14
C VAL A 96 7.45 -0.46 -0.91
N ALA A 97 7.83 -1.58 -1.53
CA ALA A 97 6.99 -2.25 -2.51
C ALA A 97 5.69 -2.80 -1.90
N ALA A 98 5.75 -3.37 -0.70
CA ALA A 98 4.58 -3.87 0.01
C ALA A 98 3.56 -2.74 0.27
N TYR A 99 4.00 -1.61 0.84
CA TYR A 99 3.12 -0.46 1.05
C TYR A 99 2.56 0.13 -0.25
N GLY A 100 3.41 0.24 -1.28
CA GLY A 100 2.99 0.72 -2.60
C GLY A 100 1.95 -0.19 -3.26
N ALA A 101 2.14 -1.51 -3.17
CA ALA A 101 1.20 -2.49 -3.72
C ALA A 101 -0.14 -2.49 -2.98
N THR A 102 -0.12 -2.36 -1.65
CA THR A 102 -1.36 -2.19 -0.87
C THR A 102 -2.13 -0.95 -1.28
N TRP A 103 -1.43 0.17 -1.48
CA TRP A 103 -2.04 1.41 -1.95
C TRP A 103 -2.69 1.25 -3.33
N LEU A 104 -1.96 0.64 -4.27
CA LEU A 104 -2.47 0.35 -5.61
C LEU A 104 -3.66 -0.61 -5.60
N ALA A 105 -3.61 -1.66 -4.76
CA ALA A 105 -4.68 -2.63 -4.63
C ALA A 105 -5.98 -1.97 -4.13
N ALA A 106 -5.88 -1.10 -3.11
CA ALA A 106 -7.03 -0.35 -2.60
C ALA A 106 -7.67 0.56 -3.68
N ALA A 107 -6.86 1.18 -4.56
CA ALA A 107 -7.33 2.00 -5.66
C ALA A 107 -7.91 1.18 -6.83
N ALA A 108 -7.35 0.00 -7.10
CA ALA A 108 -7.75 -0.85 -8.21
C ALA A 108 -9.15 -1.43 -8.05
N VAL A 109 -9.58 -1.74 -6.83
CA VAL A 109 -10.90 -2.36 -6.55
C VAL A 109 -12.08 -1.50 -7.02
N PRO A 110 -12.24 -0.22 -6.59
CA PRO A 110 -13.35 0.60 -7.06
C PRO A 110 -13.29 0.85 -8.58
N ALA A 111 -12.08 1.02 -9.14
CA ALA A 111 -11.89 1.18 -10.58
C ALA A 111 -12.30 -0.06 -11.39
N ALA A 112 -11.96 -1.27 -10.90
CA ALA A 112 -12.33 -2.53 -11.54
C ALA A 112 -13.84 -2.79 -11.43
N ILE A 113 -14.45 -2.49 -10.27
CA ILE A 113 -15.89 -2.69 -10.06
C ILE A 113 -16.72 -1.66 -10.84
N GLY A 114 -16.24 -0.42 -10.96
CA GLY A 114 -17.03 0.65 -11.55
C GLY A 114 -16.71 1.01 -13.00
N GLY A 115 -15.62 0.52 -13.59
CA GLY A 115 -15.44 0.37 -15.04
C GLY A 115 -15.25 1.63 -15.90
N ASP A 116 -15.07 2.81 -15.30
CA ASP A 116 -15.15 4.11 -15.97
C ASP A 116 -13.85 4.94 -15.92
N GLY A 117 -12.69 4.28 -15.79
CA GLY A 117 -11.38 4.92 -16.00
C GLY A 117 -10.91 5.92 -14.94
N ARG A 118 -11.66 6.10 -13.85
CA ARG A 118 -11.39 7.09 -12.76
C ARG A 118 -10.31 6.64 -11.77
N PHE A 119 -9.39 5.79 -12.20
CA PHE A 119 -8.32 5.25 -11.37
C PHE A 119 -7.46 6.34 -10.66
N PRO A 120 -7.10 7.48 -11.29
CA PRO A 120 -6.32 8.52 -10.61
C PRO A 120 -7.03 9.10 -9.38
N SER A 121 -8.36 9.24 -9.42
CA SER A 121 -9.14 9.74 -8.28
C SER A 121 -9.17 8.72 -7.12
N ALA A 122 -9.36 7.44 -7.43
CA ALA A 122 -9.30 6.35 -6.45
C ALA A 122 -7.89 6.22 -5.84
N LEU A 123 -6.85 6.46 -6.64
CA LEU A 123 -5.46 6.47 -6.22
C LEU A 123 -5.17 7.63 -5.27
N GLY A 124 -5.68 8.83 -5.58
CA GLY A 124 -5.61 9.98 -4.66
C GLY A 124 -6.37 9.73 -3.36
N GLY A 125 -7.58 9.16 -3.43
CA GLY A 125 -8.39 8.80 -2.27
C GLY A 125 -7.73 7.77 -1.36
N SER A 126 -7.16 6.71 -1.92
CA SER A 126 -6.42 5.70 -1.15
C SER A 126 -5.17 6.26 -0.50
N ALA A 127 -4.50 7.25 -1.12
CA ALA A 127 -3.34 7.90 -0.52
C ALA A 127 -3.75 8.68 0.74
N LEU A 128 -4.86 9.43 0.66
CA LEU A 128 -5.44 10.11 1.83
C LEU A 128 -5.89 9.11 2.91
N GLY A 129 -6.51 8.00 2.51
CA GLY A 129 -6.90 6.92 3.42
C GLY A 129 -5.68 6.30 4.14
N MET A 130 -4.57 6.11 3.44
CA MET A 130 -3.32 5.61 4.02
C MET A 130 -2.68 6.62 5.00
N LEU A 131 -2.75 7.92 4.70
CA LEU A 131 -2.33 8.97 5.65
C LEU A 131 -3.19 8.97 6.92
N ALA A 132 -4.50 8.81 6.77
CA ALA A 132 -5.41 8.67 7.91
C ALA A 132 -5.09 7.40 8.73
N ALA A 133 -4.83 6.28 8.06
CA ALA A 133 -4.42 5.03 8.71
C ALA A 133 -3.12 5.18 9.49
N LYS A 134 -2.12 5.89 8.93
CA LYS A 134 -0.87 6.22 9.64
C LYS A 134 -1.11 7.08 10.88
N GLY A 135 -1.99 8.07 10.78
CA GLY A 135 -2.42 8.87 11.94
C GLY A 135 -3.08 8.02 13.02
N LEU A 136 -3.95 7.08 12.62
CA LEU A 136 -4.64 6.17 13.54
C LEU A 136 -3.66 5.24 14.27
N VAL A 137 -2.67 4.69 13.56
CA VAL A 137 -1.59 3.90 14.18
C VAL A 137 -0.78 4.74 15.15
N ALA A 138 -0.43 5.98 14.79
CA ALA A 138 0.32 6.87 15.68
C ALA A 138 -0.45 7.18 16.97
N ILE A 139 -1.75 7.46 16.87
CA ILE A 139 -2.63 7.68 18.03
C ILE A 139 -2.75 6.41 18.87
N GLY A 140 -2.95 5.25 18.24
CA GLY A 140 -3.05 3.96 18.92
C GLY A 140 -1.77 3.64 19.70
N ASN A 141 -0.60 3.82 19.07
CA ASN A 141 0.69 3.64 19.74
C ASN A 141 0.85 4.62 20.90
N TRP A 142 0.58 5.91 20.70
CA TRP A 142 0.69 6.90 21.79
C TRP A 142 -0.22 6.58 22.98
N ARG A 143 -1.45 6.11 22.72
CA ARG A 143 -2.44 5.82 23.75
C ARG A 143 -2.17 4.52 24.52
N TYR A 144 -1.63 3.51 23.84
CA TYR A 144 -1.52 2.13 24.36
C TYR A 144 -0.08 1.61 24.44
N ASP A 145 0.93 2.48 24.34
CA ASP A 145 2.34 2.03 24.37
C ASP A 145 2.71 1.35 25.70
N ALA A 146 2.18 1.88 26.81
CA ALA A 146 2.49 1.41 28.15
C ALA A 146 1.78 0.09 28.52
N ASP A 147 0.63 -0.21 27.91
CA ASP A 147 -0.11 -1.45 28.18
C ASP A 147 -0.88 -1.95 26.94
N ARG A 148 -0.18 -2.74 26.13
CA ARG A 148 -0.77 -3.37 24.94
C ARG A 148 -1.85 -4.41 25.27
N ARG A 149 -1.87 -4.95 26.50
CA ARG A 149 -2.88 -5.95 26.91
C ARG A 149 -4.22 -5.28 27.20
N ALA A 150 -4.21 -4.05 27.73
CA ALA A 150 -5.41 -3.24 27.94
C ALA A 150 -6.15 -2.88 26.64
N CYS A 151 -5.48 -2.95 25.50
CA CYS A 151 -6.05 -2.59 24.21
C CYS A 151 -7.09 -3.60 23.69
N GLY A 152 -6.99 -4.89 24.07
CA GLY A 152 -8.01 -5.93 23.81
C GLY A 152 -8.68 -5.87 22.43
N VAL A 153 -10.02 -5.85 22.44
CA VAL A 153 -10.88 -5.75 21.23
C VAL A 153 -10.63 -4.44 20.45
N LEU A 154 -10.23 -3.37 21.13
CA LEU A 154 -10.01 -2.07 20.52
C LEU A 154 -8.79 -2.07 19.57
N CYS A 155 -7.76 -2.86 19.87
CA CYS A 155 -6.62 -3.04 18.97
C CYS A 155 -7.02 -3.77 17.68
N TRP A 156 -7.95 -4.73 17.77
CA TRP A 156 -8.50 -5.40 16.60
C TRP A 156 -9.31 -4.46 15.74
N THR A 157 -10.16 -3.62 16.34
CA THR A 157 -10.95 -2.64 15.58
C THR A 157 -10.06 -1.55 14.96
N LEU A 158 -9.03 -1.08 15.67
CA LEU A 158 -8.02 -0.17 15.13
C LEU A 158 -7.26 -0.82 13.97
N GLY A 159 -6.83 -2.07 14.11
CA GLY A 159 -6.17 -2.82 13.04
C GLY A 159 -7.06 -2.96 11.80
N ALA A 160 -8.33 -3.34 11.99
CA ALA A 160 -9.30 -3.43 10.91
C ALA A 160 -9.54 -2.07 10.23
N ALA A 161 -9.64 -0.99 11.01
CA ALA A 161 -9.80 0.36 10.49
C ALA A 161 -8.58 0.81 9.68
N VAL A 162 -7.36 0.53 10.14
CA VAL A 162 -6.12 0.82 9.42
C VAL A 162 -6.09 0.13 8.05
N VAL A 163 -6.56 -1.11 7.97
CA VAL A 163 -6.63 -1.88 6.71
C VAL A 163 -7.76 -1.37 5.80
N ALA A 164 -8.91 -0.98 6.35
CA ALA A 164 -10.07 -0.56 5.57
C ALA A 164 -9.96 0.90 5.06
N LEU A 165 -9.30 1.79 5.82
CA LEU A 165 -9.21 3.23 5.55
C LEU A 165 -8.73 3.57 4.12
N PRO A 166 -7.67 2.93 3.58
CA PRO A 166 -7.26 3.13 2.18
C PRO A 166 -8.38 2.83 1.18
N SER A 167 -9.12 1.73 1.37
CA SER A 167 -10.24 1.35 0.49
C SER A 167 -11.43 2.30 0.63
N VAL A 168 -11.74 2.74 1.85
CA VAL A 168 -12.77 3.77 2.10
C VAL A 168 -12.41 5.08 1.39
N GLY A 169 -11.17 5.56 1.54
CA GLY A 169 -10.70 6.75 0.86
C GLY A 169 -10.77 6.63 -0.66
N ALA A 170 -10.36 5.47 -1.21
CA ALA A 170 -10.44 5.18 -2.64
C ALA A 170 -11.89 5.25 -3.16
N THR A 171 -12.82 4.56 -2.49
CA THR A 171 -14.24 4.53 -2.86
C THR A 171 -14.86 5.92 -2.79
N ILE A 172 -14.64 6.69 -1.72
CA ILE A 172 -15.19 8.04 -1.58
C ILE A 172 -14.70 8.96 -2.70
N ALA A 173 -13.39 8.98 -2.97
CA ALA A 173 -12.82 9.84 -4.00
C ALA A 173 -13.30 9.44 -5.41
N TYR A 174 -13.40 8.13 -5.65
CA TYR A 174 -13.93 7.58 -6.88
C TYR A 174 -15.39 8.00 -7.12
N ASP A 175 -16.25 7.81 -6.12
CA ASP A 175 -17.67 8.16 -6.21
C ASP A 175 -17.89 9.67 -6.28
N ARG A 176 -17.09 10.49 -5.56
CA ARG A 176 -17.14 11.94 -5.70
C ARG A 176 -16.77 12.41 -7.09
N SER A 177 -15.79 11.79 -7.73
CA SER A 177 -15.40 12.21 -9.08
C SER A 177 -16.54 12.03 -10.09
N ARG A 178 -17.47 11.08 -9.85
CA ARG A 178 -18.61 10.77 -10.73
C ARG A 178 -19.74 11.80 -10.65
N ARG A 179 -19.75 12.66 -9.64
CA ARG A 179 -20.73 13.73 -9.47
C ARG A 179 -20.20 15.03 -10.04
#